data_AF-A0A5V8J043-F1
#
_entry.id   AF-A0A5V8J043-F1
#
_cell.length_a   1.000
_cell.length_b   1.000
_cell.length_c   1.000
_cell.angle_alpha   90.00
_cell.angle_beta   90.00
_cell.angle_gamma   90.00
#
_symmetry.space_group_name_H-M   'P 1'
#
loop_
_entity.id
_entity.type
_entity.pdbx_description
1 polymer ?
#
loop_
_entity_poly.entity_id
_entity_poly.type
_entity_poly.pdbx_seq_one_letter_code
_entity_poly.pdbx_strand_id
1 'polypeptide(L)'
;AAIAWPSDVLPDGGYAFMYGQSFDKSAYPLLAIAYPSGVIPDMRGWTIKGKPISGRAVLSQEMDGNKSHSHTARAQDTDLGTKSTSSFDYGTKSTNTTGNHTHQFGGYINSYWGDSNHTSFQPGGGAWTQAAGDHAHTVYI
;
A
#
# COMPACT_ATOMS: atom_id res chain seq x y z
N ALA A 1 19.75 46.76 35.06
CA ALA A 1 19.97 45.44 34.41
C ALA A 1 18.82 44.51 34.76
N ALA A 2 18.57 43.47 33.97
CA ALA A 2 17.63 42.40 34.37
C ALA A 2 18.26 41.56 35.48
N ILE A 3 17.54 41.37 36.59
CA ILE A 3 18.03 40.65 37.77
C ILE A 3 17.02 39.55 38.07
N ALA A 4 17.49 38.30 38.16
CA ALA A 4 16.67 37.19 38.62
C ALA A 4 16.43 37.36 40.13
N TRP A 5 15.16 37.52 40.52
CA TRP A 5 14.77 37.81 41.89
C TRP A 5 13.94 36.65 42.46
N PRO A 6 14.30 36.08 43.63
CA PRO A 6 13.69 34.85 44.15
C PRO A 6 12.44 35.09 45.03
N SER A 7 11.81 36.26 44.97
CA SER A 7 10.66 36.62 45.79
C SER A 7 9.60 37.37 44.97
N ASP A 8 8.33 37.25 45.35
CA ASP A 8 7.23 38.02 44.75
C ASP A 8 7.13 39.46 45.29
N VAL A 9 7.98 39.83 46.25
CA VAL A 9 8.09 41.17 46.82
C VAL A 9 9.44 41.78 46.42
N LEU A 10 9.40 42.95 45.77
CA LEU A 10 10.62 43.69 45.43
C LEU A 10 11.29 44.27 46.67
N PRO A 11 12.63 44.43 46.67
CA PRO A 11 13.31 45.25 47.66
C PRO A 11 12.78 46.68 47.67
N ASP A 12 12.89 47.34 48.81
CA ASP A 12 12.48 48.73 48.96
C ASP A 12 13.28 49.65 48.01
N GLY A 13 12.55 50.29 47.09
CA GLY A 13 13.08 51.33 46.20
C GLY A 13 14.01 50.84 45.09
N GLY A 14 13.97 51.52 43.95
CA GLY A 14 14.97 51.36 42.88
C GLY A 14 14.81 50.12 41.98
N TYR A 15 13.85 49.24 42.25
CA TYR A 15 13.54 48.07 41.42
C TYR A 15 12.10 48.10 40.90
N ALA A 16 11.89 47.45 39.76
CA ALA A 16 10.58 47.21 39.20
C ALA A 16 10.57 45.83 38.54
N PHE A 17 9.44 45.13 38.62
CA PHE A 17 9.24 43.91 37.82
C PHE A 17 9.29 44.24 36.33
N MET A 18 9.75 43.31 35.51
CA MET A 18 9.85 43.48 34.06
C MET A 18 8.63 42.85 33.36
N TYR A 19 7.52 43.60 33.29
CA TYR A 19 6.21 43.12 32.80
C TYR A 19 5.71 43.84 31.54
N GLY A 20 6.59 44.51 30.79
CA GLY A 20 6.20 45.20 29.55
C GLY A 20 5.71 46.65 29.76
N GLN A 21 5.85 47.22 30.95
CA GLN A 21 5.31 48.54 31.26
C GLN A 21 6.17 49.70 30.71
N SER A 22 5.51 50.82 30.40
CA SER A 22 6.17 52.08 30.07
C SER A 22 6.72 52.79 31.32
N PHE A 23 7.71 53.67 31.14
CA PHE A 23 8.24 54.54 32.20
C PHE A 23 8.52 55.96 31.68
N ASP A 24 8.58 56.93 32.59
CA ASP A 24 8.95 58.30 32.28
C ASP A 24 10.47 58.43 32.08
N LYS A 25 10.88 58.76 30.86
CA LYS A 25 12.29 58.90 30.49
C LYS A 25 12.98 60.11 31.16
N SER A 26 12.25 61.16 31.48
CA SER A 26 12.77 62.33 32.18
C SER A 26 13.02 62.03 33.66
N ALA A 27 12.13 61.25 34.28
CA ALA A 27 12.30 60.81 35.67
C ALA A 27 13.40 59.76 35.83
N TYR A 28 13.59 58.88 34.82
CA TYR A 28 14.57 57.79 34.86
C TYR A 28 15.56 57.87 33.68
N PRO A 29 16.44 58.89 33.62
CA PRO A 29 17.33 59.11 32.47
C PRO A 29 18.33 57.98 32.25
N LEU A 30 18.84 57.35 33.32
CA LEU A 30 19.75 56.21 33.20
C LEU A 30 19.03 54.96 32.67
N LEU A 31 17.75 54.76 33.02
CA LEU A 31 16.95 53.67 32.46
C LEU A 31 16.63 53.92 30.98
N ALA A 32 16.42 55.17 30.59
CA ALA A 32 16.21 55.58 29.20
C ALA A 32 17.44 55.33 28.30
N ILE A 33 18.66 55.35 28.85
CA ILE A 33 19.87 54.92 28.11
C ILE A 33 19.80 53.42 27.78
N ALA A 34 19.33 52.59 28.72
CA ALA A 34 19.21 51.15 28.51
C ALA A 34 18.00 50.77 27.64
N TYR A 35 16.88 51.47 27.80
CA TYR A 35 15.63 51.24 27.09
C TYR A 35 15.10 52.54 26.45
N PRO A 36 15.64 52.96 25.28
CA PRO A 36 15.29 54.23 24.65
C PRO A 36 13.82 54.35 24.24
N SER A 37 13.13 53.21 24.06
CA SER A 37 11.69 53.14 23.80
C SER A 37 10.84 53.71 24.95
N GLY A 38 11.39 53.82 26.17
CA GLY A 38 10.61 54.13 27.37
C GLY A 38 9.75 52.95 27.85
N VAL A 39 10.08 51.72 27.44
CA VAL A 39 9.36 50.50 27.82
C VAL A 39 10.33 49.47 28.36
N ILE A 40 10.03 48.93 29.55
CA ILE A 40 10.74 47.79 30.14
C ILE A 40 10.22 46.51 29.45
N PRO A 41 11.08 45.61 28.94
CA PRO A 41 10.62 44.36 28.33
C PRO A 41 9.78 43.51 29.29
N ASP A 42 8.83 42.74 28.76
CA ASP A 42 8.19 41.67 29.55
C ASP A 42 9.10 40.43 29.54
N MET A 43 9.56 40.03 30.73
CA MET A 43 10.48 38.90 30.91
C MET A 43 9.79 37.65 31.48
N ARG A 44 8.46 37.68 31.71
CA ARG A 44 7.74 36.51 32.21
C ARG A 44 7.73 35.41 31.15
N GLY A 45 8.12 34.20 31.55
CA GLY A 45 8.21 33.06 30.63
C GLY A 45 9.38 33.12 29.64
N TRP A 46 10.25 34.13 29.73
CA TRP A 46 11.39 34.30 28.82
C TRP A 46 12.72 33.90 29.46
N THR A 47 13.57 33.23 28.70
CA THR A 47 14.98 32.99 29.05
C THR A 47 15.88 33.98 28.33
N ILE A 48 16.84 34.58 29.04
CA ILE A 48 17.82 35.48 28.43
C ILE A 48 18.82 34.66 27.60
N LYS A 49 18.91 34.98 26.31
CA LYS A 49 19.92 34.46 25.38
C LYS A 49 20.81 35.60 24.92
N GLY A 50 22.13 35.40 24.96
CA GLY A 50 23.08 36.37 24.42
C GLY A 50 22.78 36.69 22.95
N LYS A 51 22.82 37.98 22.58
CA LYS A 51 22.60 38.39 21.19
C LYS A 51 23.65 37.72 20.31
N PRO A 52 23.27 36.96 19.27
CA PRO A 52 24.23 36.41 18.33
C PRO A 52 24.98 37.54 17.61
N ILE A 53 26.15 37.22 17.07
CA ILE A 53 27.00 38.17 16.34
C ILE A 53 26.21 38.88 15.22
N SER A 54 25.33 38.14 14.53
CA SER A 54 24.48 38.62 13.45
C SER A 54 23.11 37.92 13.45
N GLY A 55 22.21 38.36 12.59
CA GLY A 55 20.92 37.70 12.34
C GLY A 55 19.80 38.04 13.33
N ARG A 56 20.08 38.73 14.45
CA ARG A 56 19.06 39.24 15.38
C ARG A 56 19.39 40.59 16.02
N ALA A 57 18.33 41.33 16.35
CA ALA A 57 18.37 42.59 17.07
C ALA A 57 18.42 42.37 18.60
N VAL A 58 18.91 43.36 19.35
CA VAL A 58 18.78 43.37 20.82
C VAL A 58 17.29 43.47 21.18
N LEU A 59 16.86 42.71 22.20
CA LEU A 59 15.45 42.58 22.65
C LEU A 59 14.49 41.90 21.65
N SER A 60 14.97 41.32 20.54
CA SER A 60 14.12 40.47 19.69
C SER A 60 13.78 39.16 20.40
N GLN A 61 12.53 38.70 20.27
CA GLN A 61 12.06 37.44 20.81
C GLN A 61 12.33 36.26 19.86
N GLU A 62 12.57 35.08 20.43
CA GLU A 62 12.76 33.82 19.69
C GLU A 62 11.94 32.72 20.38
N MET A 63 11.09 32.03 19.62
CA MET A 63 10.31 30.91 20.12
C MET A 63 11.15 29.66 20.31
N ASP A 64 10.67 28.77 21.18
CA ASP A 64 11.25 27.44 21.28
C ASP A 64 11.12 26.71 19.94
N GLY A 65 12.05 25.81 19.71
CA GLY A 65 12.13 25.08 18.45
C GLY A 65 12.87 23.78 18.68
N ASN A 66 12.19 22.67 18.41
CA ASN A 66 12.87 21.38 18.39
C ASN A 66 13.81 21.32 17.19
N LYS A 67 15.01 20.80 17.41
CA LYS A 67 15.97 20.61 16.33
C LYS A 67 15.44 19.54 15.37
N SER A 68 15.61 19.78 14.06
CA SER A 68 15.29 18.79 13.03
C SER A 68 16.00 17.48 13.33
N HIS A 69 15.24 16.38 13.38
CA HIS A 69 15.73 15.03 13.65
C HIS A 69 14.84 13.98 13.00
N SER A 70 15.35 12.75 12.92
CA SER A 70 14.63 11.57 12.43
C SER A 70 14.74 10.43 13.43
N HIS A 71 13.84 9.46 13.35
CA HIS A 71 13.89 8.23 14.13
C HIS A 71 14.13 7.04 13.21
N THR A 72 14.88 6.06 13.68
CA THR A 72 14.84 4.72 13.09
C THR A 72 13.62 3.99 13.65
N ALA A 73 12.92 3.24 12.81
CA ALA A 73 11.80 2.43 13.22
C ALA A 73 11.79 1.14 12.39
N ARG A 74 11.25 0.06 12.96
CA ARG A 74 11.02 -1.19 12.24
C ARG A 74 9.64 -1.75 12.56
N ALA A 75 8.98 -2.32 11.57
CA ALA A 75 7.86 -3.22 11.80
C ALA A 75 8.39 -4.60 12.23
N GLN A 76 7.60 -5.34 13.00
CA GLN A 76 7.91 -6.74 13.32
C GLN A 76 7.41 -7.66 12.20
N ASP A 77 8.11 -8.76 11.98
CA ASP A 77 7.66 -9.80 11.06
C ASP A 77 6.33 -10.37 11.54
N THR A 78 5.41 -10.60 10.61
CA THR A 78 4.09 -11.18 10.90
C THR A 78 3.88 -12.40 10.00
N ASP A 79 3.79 -13.58 10.60
CA ASP A 79 3.38 -14.80 9.90
C ASP A 79 1.85 -14.84 9.78
N LEU A 80 1.33 -14.83 8.54
CA LEU A 80 -0.11 -14.87 8.25
C LEU A 80 -0.68 -16.30 8.20
N GLY A 81 0.19 -17.30 8.33
CA GLY A 81 -0.12 -18.72 8.26
C GLY A 81 -0.52 -19.19 6.86
N THR A 82 -0.84 -20.48 6.75
CA THR A 82 -1.33 -21.10 5.52
C THR A 82 -2.86 -20.99 5.43
N LYS A 83 -3.40 -20.77 4.23
CA LYS A 83 -4.85 -20.82 3.96
C LYS A 83 -5.18 -22.04 3.12
N SER A 84 -6.28 -22.72 3.42
CA SER A 84 -6.88 -23.71 2.53
C SER A 84 -7.86 -23.02 1.59
N THR A 85 -7.98 -23.55 0.37
CA THR A 85 -9.06 -23.19 -0.55
C THR A 85 -10.30 -24.04 -0.28
N SER A 86 -11.44 -23.63 -0.82
CA SER A 86 -12.62 -24.51 -0.88
C SER A 86 -12.34 -25.76 -1.73
N SER A 87 -13.10 -26.82 -1.47
CA SER A 87 -13.09 -28.03 -2.32
C SER A 87 -13.73 -27.74 -3.68
N PHE A 88 -13.18 -28.33 -4.73
CA PHE A 88 -13.74 -28.32 -6.07
C PHE A 88 -13.75 -29.75 -6.62
N ASP A 89 -14.92 -30.22 -7.04
CA ASP A 89 -15.12 -31.52 -7.67
C ASP A 89 -15.45 -31.29 -9.15
N TYR A 90 -14.62 -31.81 -10.06
CA TYR A 90 -14.89 -31.69 -11.50
C TYR A 90 -16.11 -32.51 -11.92
N GLY A 91 -16.52 -33.49 -11.10
CA GLY A 91 -17.64 -34.37 -11.33
C GLY A 91 -17.41 -35.26 -12.54
N THR A 92 -18.51 -35.66 -13.18
CA THR A 92 -18.45 -36.51 -14.38
C THR A 92 -18.37 -35.68 -15.65
N LYS A 93 -17.46 -36.03 -16.56
CA LYS A 93 -17.40 -35.50 -17.93
C LYS A 93 -17.65 -36.60 -18.95
N SER A 94 -18.12 -36.22 -20.13
CA SER A 94 -18.34 -37.14 -21.25
C SER A 94 -17.28 -36.95 -22.32
N THR A 95 -16.83 -38.04 -22.94
CA THR A 95 -15.98 -37.99 -24.14
C THR A 95 -16.79 -37.53 -25.35
N ASN A 96 -16.12 -37.15 -26.45
CA ASN A 96 -16.80 -36.96 -27.72
C ASN A 96 -17.25 -38.32 -28.32
N THR A 97 -18.25 -38.27 -29.19
CA THR A 97 -18.85 -39.43 -29.89
C THR A 97 -18.34 -39.43 -31.33
N THR A 98 -17.35 -40.27 -31.64
CA THR A 98 -16.69 -40.34 -32.95
C THR A 98 -15.96 -41.68 -33.14
N GLY A 99 -15.44 -41.93 -34.34
CA GLY A 99 -14.64 -43.11 -34.69
C GLY A 99 -15.38 -44.19 -35.49
N ASN A 100 -16.68 -44.03 -35.74
CA ASN A 100 -17.49 -44.94 -36.54
C ASN A 100 -17.04 -44.92 -37.99
N HIS A 101 -16.68 -46.09 -38.50
CA HIS A 101 -16.24 -46.24 -39.87
C HIS A 101 -16.57 -47.66 -40.38
N THR A 102 -16.62 -47.81 -41.70
CA THR A 102 -16.89 -49.07 -42.40
C THR A 102 -15.83 -49.30 -43.47
N HIS A 103 -15.57 -50.57 -43.79
CA HIS A 103 -14.66 -50.96 -44.87
C HIS A 103 -15.45 -51.60 -46.03
N GLN A 104 -15.06 -51.32 -47.28
CA GLN A 104 -15.63 -51.95 -48.46
C GLN A 104 -14.85 -53.22 -48.77
N PHE A 105 -15.50 -54.36 -48.94
CA PHE A 105 -14.81 -55.60 -49.28
C PHE A 105 -15.03 -56.06 -50.72
N GLY A 106 -16.17 -55.74 -51.38
CA GLY A 106 -16.41 -56.19 -52.76
C GLY A 106 -17.89 -56.28 -53.14
N GLY A 107 -18.21 -56.99 -54.23
CA GLY A 107 -19.59 -57.25 -54.66
C GLY A 107 -19.81 -58.72 -54.99
N TYR A 108 -21.05 -59.18 -54.83
CA TYR A 108 -21.45 -60.55 -55.18
C TYR A 108 -21.78 -60.62 -56.67
N ILE A 109 -21.06 -61.45 -57.43
CA ILE A 109 -21.40 -61.76 -58.82
C ILE A 109 -22.02 -63.15 -58.87
N ASN A 110 -23.26 -63.21 -59.35
CA ASN A 110 -24.01 -64.45 -59.49
C ASN A 110 -24.08 -64.82 -60.97
N SER A 111 -23.59 -65.99 -61.36
CA SER A 111 -23.80 -66.52 -62.72
C SER A 111 -24.98 -67.49 -62.74
N TYR A 112 -25.97 -67.23 -63.58
CA TYR A 112 -27.21 -68.01 -63.62
C TYR A 112 -27.32 -69.02 -64.78
N TRP A 113 -26.30 -69.13 -65.65
CA TRP A 113 -26.33 -69.97 -66.85
C TRP A 113 -25.00 -70.71 -67.08
N GLY A 114 -25.00 -72.05 -66.99
CA GLY A 114 -23.83 -72.95 -66.97
C GLY A 114 -23.97 -74.08 -65.95
N ASP A 115 -23.07 -75.07 -65.94
CA ASP A 115 -23.16 -76.34 -65.17
C ASP A 115 -23.12 -76.22 -63.64
N SER A 116 -23.02 -75.01 -63.08
CA SER A 116 -23.38 -74.69 -61.69
C SER A 116 -23.55 -73.18 -61.46
N ASN A 117 -24.65 -72.80 -60.79
CA ASN A 117 -24.80 -71.45 -60.24
C ASN A 117 -23.70 -71.22 -59.19
N HIS A 118 -22.87 -70.19 -59.35
CA HIS A 118 -21.87 -69.84 -58.35
C HIS A 118 -21.90 -68.34 -58.06
N THR A 119 -21.67 -68.01 -56.79
CA THR A 119 -21.51 -66.65 -56.29
C THR A 119 -20.02 -66.39 -56.12
N SER A 120 -19.41 -65.59 -57.00
CA SER A 120 -18.01 -65.20 -56.87
C SER A 120 -17.91 -63.81 -56.23
N PHE A 121 -16.78 -63.57 -55.57
CA PHE A 121 -16.51 -62.32 -54.88
C PHE A 121 -15.53 -61.48 -55.69
N GLN A 122 -15.95 -60.31 -56.15
CA GLN A 122 -15.08 -59.38 -56.87
C GLN A 122 -14.72 -58.16 -56.02
N PRO A 123 -13.43 -57.78 -55.95
CA PRO A 123 -13.02 -56.50 -55.36
C PRO A 123 -13.67 -55.33 -56.10
N GLY A 124 -14.20 -54.35 -55.35
CA GLY A 124 -14.90 -53.20 -55.92
C GLY A 124 -16.28 -53.55 -56.47
N GLY A 125 -17.30 -53.52 -55.60
CA GLY A 125 -18.67 -53.87 -55.99
C GLY A 125 -19.77 -53.43 -55.02
N GLY A 126 -19.46 -52.52 -54.10
CA GLY A 126 -20.45 -51.80 -53.30
C GLY A 126 -20.92 -52.44 -51.99
N ALA A 127 -20.46 -53.63 -51.59
CA ALA A 127 -20.79 -54.22 -50.28
C ALA A 127 -19.80 -53.76 -49.19
N TRP A 128 -20.36 -53.41 -48.01
CA TRP A 128 -19.66 -52.80 -46.88
C TRP A 128 -19.84 -53.60 -45.59
N THR A 129 -18.83 -53.57 -44.72
CA THR A 129 -19.01 -54.03 -43.34
C THR A 129 -20.01 -53.13 -42.60
N GLN A 130 -20.66 -53.66 -41.57
CA GLN A 130 -21.54 -52.84 -40.72
C GLN A 130 -20.73 -52.13 -39.64
N ALA A 131 -21.14 -50.91 -39.34
CA ALA A 131 -20.58 -50.10 -38.27
C ALA A 131 -21.44 -50.28 -37.01
N ALA A 132 -20.82 -50.50 -35.85
CA ALA A 132 -21.53 -50.66 -34.58
C ALA A 132 -22.06 -49.33 -34.00
N GLY A 133 -21.70 -48.20 -34.62
CA GLY A 133 -22.09 -46.86 -34.20
C GLY A 133 -21.06 -46.18 -33.30
N ASP A 134 -21.06 -44.85 -33.34
CA ASP A 134 -20.28 -44.05 -32.40
C ASP A 134 -20.88 -44.16 -30.99
N HIS A 135 -20.03 -44.17 -29.98
CA HIS A 135 -20.47 -44.00 -28.60
C HIS A 135 -19.49 -43.12 -27.83
N ALA A 136 -19.95 -42.59 -26.70
CA ALA A 136 -19.13 -41.85 -25.76
C ALA A 136 -19.14 -42.55 -24.40
N HIS A 137 -18.10 -42.27 -23.61
CA HIS A 137 -17.98 -42.70 -22.23
C HIS A 137 -18.15 -41.53 -21.28
N THR A 138 -18.66 -41.81 -20.09
CA THR A 138 -18.64 -40.87 -18.96
C THR A 138 -17.51 -41.24 -18.01
N VAL A 139 -16.69 -40.27 -17.63
CA VAL A 139 -15.54 -40.44 -16.73
C VAL A 139 -15.68 -39.46 -15.56
N TYR A 140 -15.58 -39.96 -14.33
CA TYR A 140 -15.44 -39.12 -13.14
C TYR A 140 -14.00 -38.61 -13.08
N ILE A 141 -13.82 -37.29 -12.96
CA ILE A 141 -12.52 -36.63 -12.97
C ILE A 141 -12.34 -35.73 -11.75
#